data_AF-A0A1G6MYP7-F1
#
_entry.id   AF-A0A1G6MYP7-F1
#
_cell.length_a   1.000
_cell.length_b   1.000
_cell.length_c   1.000
_cell.angle_alpha   90.00
_cell.angle_beta   90.00
_cell.angle_gamma   90.00
#
_symmetry.space_group_name_H-M   'P 1'
#
loop_
_entity.id
_entity.type
_entity.pdbx_description
1 polymer ?
#
loop_
_entity_poly.entity_id
_entity_poly.type
_entity_poly.pdbx_seq_one_letter_code
_entity_poly.pdbx_strand_id
1 'polypeptide(L)' 'MDNKQALGYLLLACKELGLTKEEVHKLRREMYVQFDLKDPEEAEKFGHEWYYHLPD' A
#
# COMPACT_ATOMS: atom_id res chain seq x y z
N MET A 1 10.46 1.44 -8.71
CA MET A 1 10.14 2.24 -7.51
C MET A 1 10.68 1.47 -6.31
N ASP A 2 11.38 2.11 -5.39
CA ASP A 2 11.81 1.43 -4.15
C ASP A 2 10.74 1.55 -3.05
N ASN A 3 10.90 0.77 -1.97
CA ASN A 3 9.96 0.74 -0.85
C ASN A 3 9.79 2.11 -0.17
N LYS A 4 10.82 2.97 -0.17
CA LYS A 4 10.76 4.31 0.42
C LYS A 4 9.91 5.25 -0.44
N GLN A 5 10.08 5.18 -1.75
CA GLN A 5 9.28 5.92 -2.73
C GLN A 5 7.81 5.48 -2.66
N ALA A 6 7.54 4.17 -2.62
CA ALA A 6 6.18 3.63 -2.53
C ALA A 6 5.46 4.09 -1.25
N LEU A 7 6.14 4.06 -0.09
CA LEU A 7 5.60 4.63 1.15
C LEU A 7 5.36 6.14 1.07
N GLY A 8 6.26 6.89 0.42
CA GLY A 8 6.09 8.31 0.21
C GLY A 8 4.80 8.62 -0.56
N TYR A 9 4.55 7.93 -1.67
CA TYR A 9 3.32 8.08 -2.45
C TYR A 9 2.08 7.64 -1.68
N LEU A 10 2.14 6.54 -0.92
CA LEU A 10 1.04 6.12 -0.05
C LEU A 10 0.65 7.21 0.94
N LEU A 11 1.63 7.81 1.63
CA LEU A 11 1.37 8.85 2.63
C LEU A 11 0.78 10.12 2.01
N LEU A 12 1.22 10.50 0.80
CA LEU A 12 0.64 11.62 0.06
C LEU A 12 -0.81 11.32 -0.36
N ALA A 13 -1.09 10.14 -0.92
CA ALA A 13 -2.45 9.73 -1.26
C ALA A 13 -3.36 9.73 -0.02
N CYS A 14 -2.85 9.23 1.11
CA CYS A 14 -3.59 9.24 2.37
C CYS A 14 -3.95 10.67 2.83
N LYS A 15 -3.02 11.62 2.66
CA LYS A 15 -3.25 13.03 2.96
C LYS A 15 -4.37 13.60 2.10
N GLU A 16 -4.34 13.35 0.79
CA GLU A 16 -5.34 13.89 -0.15
C GLU A 16 -6.74 13.30 0.08
N LEU A 17 -6.82 12.05 0.55
CA LEU A 17 -8.07 11.40 0.95
C LEU A 17 -8.54 11.77 2.37
N GLY A 18 -7.75 12.55 3.11
CA GLY A 18 -8.12 13.02 4.45
C GLY A 18 -8.15 11.92 5.52
N LEU A 19 -7.39 10.83 5.34
CA LEU A 19 -7.34 9.74 6.32
C LEU A 19 -6.78 10.21 7.66
N THR A 20 -7.31 9.64 8.74
CA THR A 20 -6.83 9.87 10.10
C THR A 20 -5.45 9.25 10.31
N LYS A 21 -4.72 9.78 11.29
CA LYS A 21 -3.40 9.24 11.67
C LYS A 21 -3.44 7.75 12.00
N GLU A 22 -4.52 7.26 12.60
CA GLU A 22 -4.68 5.84 12.93
C GLU A 22 -4.82 4.97 11.67
N GLU A 23 -5.65 5.38 10.71
CA GLU A 23 -5.81 4.67 9.42
C GLU A 23 -4.50 4.66 8.64
N VAL A 24 -3.82 5.80 8.56
CA VAL A 24 -2.50 5.90 7.92
C VAL A 24 -1.47 5.01 8.60
N HIS A 25 -1.50 4.92 9.93
CA HIS A 25 -0.61 4.04 10.69
C HIS A 25 -0.85 2.57 10.37
N LYS A 26 -2.12 2.13 10.31
CA LYS A 26 -2.49 0.76 9.93
C LYS A 26 -2.02 0.45 8.51
N LEU A 27 -2.33 1.30 7.54
CA LEU A 27 -1.89 1.13 6.14
C LEU A 27 -0.38 1.04 6.02
N ARG A 28 0.35 1.97 6.65
CA ARG A 28 1.81 1.98 6.64
C ARG A 28 2.39 0.69 7.25
N ARG A 29 1.84 0.21 8.36
CA ARG A 29 2.28 -1.03 9.01
C ARG A 29 2.08 -2.24 8.11
N GLU A 30 0.90 -2.39 7.52
CA GLU A 30 0.62 -3.52 6.62
C GLU A 30 1.50 -3.47 5.37
N MET A 31 1.79 -2.28 4.83
CA MET A 31 2.69 -2.15 3.69
C MET A 31 4.12 -2.62 4.02
N TYR A 32 4.65 -2.28 5.21
CA TYR A 32 5.95 -2.81 5.65
C TYR A 32 5.95 -4.33 5.77
N VAL A 33 4.88 -4.92 6.31
CA VAL A 33 4.76 -6.38 6.40
C VAL A 33 4.81 -7.00 4.99
N GLN A 34 4.11 -6.44 4.01
CA GLN A 34 4.17 -6.96 2.64
C GLN A 34 5.55 -6.82 2.00
N PHE A 35 6.26 -5.72 2.26
CA PHE A 35 7.64 -5.54 1.77
C PHE A 35 8.64 -6.56 2.31
N ASP A 36 8.44 -7.04 3.53
CA ASP A 36 9.29 -8.07 4.13
C ASP A 36 8.94 -9.48 3.62
N LEU A 37 7.70 -9.68 3.17
CA LEU A 37 7.16 -10.99 2.80
C LEU A 37 7.18 -11.29 1.30
N LYS A 38 7.14 -10.25 0.45
CA LYS A 38 6.97 -10.39 -1.00
C LYS A 38 8.04 -9.61 -1.72
N ASP A 39 8.54 -10.16 -2.82
CA ASP A 39 9.27 -9.34 -3.77
C ASP A 39 8.32 -8.37 -4.52
N PRO A 40 8.85 -7.32 -5.16
CA PRO A 40 8.03 -6.32 -5.81
C PRO A 40 7.10 -6.86 -6.91
N GLU A 41 7.52 -7.88 -7.67
CA GLU A 41 6.73 -8.45 -8.77
C GLU A 41 5.54 -9.25 -8.22
N GLU A 42 5.76 -10.04 -7.16
CA GLU A 42 4.68 -10.73 -6.45
C GLU A 42 3.68 -9.77 -5.83
N ALA A 43 4.17 -8.70 -5.19
CA ALA A 43 3.31 -7.69 -4.57
C ALA A 43 2.43 -6.98 -5.60
N GLU A 44 2.99 -6.63 -6.77
CA GLU A 44 2.24 -6.07 -7.89
C GLU A 44 1.18 -7.06 -8.39
N LYS A 45 1.59 -8.29 -8.74
CA LYS A 45 0.66 -9.30 -9.28
C LYS A 45 -0.51 -9.57 -8.34
N PHE A 46 -0.24 -9.91 -7.08
CA PHE A 46 -1.30 -10.27 -6.13
C PHE A 46 -2.16 -9.06 -5.73
N GLY A 47 -1.54 -7.88 -5.61
CA GLY A 47 -2.27 -6.65 -5.29
C GLY A 47 -3.25 -6.24 -6.40
N HIS A 48 -2.79 -6.28 -7.65
CA HIS A 48 -3.64 -5.99 -8.80
C HIS A 48 -4.73 -7.05 -8.99
N GLU A 49 -4.38 -8.33 -8.87
CA GLU A 49 -5.36 -9.42 -8.97
C GLU A 49 -6.49 -9.24 -7.94
N TRP A 50 -6.16 -8.94 -6.68
CA TRP A 50 -7.17 -8.65 -5.66
C TRP A 50 -8.03 -7.43 -6.01
N TYR A 51 -7.40 -6.32 -6.43
CA TYR A 51 -8.12 -5.09 -6.77
C TYR A 51 -9.15 -5.30 -7.88
N TYR A 52 -8.80 -6.03 -8.94
CA TYR A 52 -9.71 -6.31 -10.06
C TYR A 52 -10.88 -7.24 -9.70
N HIS A 53 -10.85 -7.91 -8.55
CA HIS A 53 -11.95 -8.74 -8.06
C HIS A 53 -12.86 -8.00 -7.06
N LEU A 54 -12.58 -6.74 -6.74
CA LEU A 54 -13.46 -5.94 -5.90
C LEU A 54 -14.73 -5.53 -6.67
N PRO A 55 -15.90 -5.51 -6.01
CA PRO A 55 -17.12 -5.01 -6.64
C PRO A 55 -17.04 -3.49 -6.85
N ASP A 56 -17.78 -3.00 -7.86
CA ASP A 56 -17.98 -1.56 -8.15
C ASP A 56 -18.76 -0.84 -7.03
#